data_AF-A0A7S1RUR3-F1
#
_entry.id   AF-A0A7S1RUR3-F1
#
_cell.length_a   1.000
_cell.length_b   1.000
_cell.length_c   1.000
_cell.angle_alpha   90.00
_cell.angle_beta   90.00
_cell.angle_gamma   90.00
#
_symmetry.space_group_name_H-M   'P 1'
#
loop_
_entity.id
_entity.type
_entity.pdbx_description
1 polymer ?
#
loop_
_entity_poly.entity_id
_entity_poly.type
_entity_poly.pdbx_seq_one_letter_code
_entity_poly.pdbx_strand_id
1 'polypeptide(L)'
;LKAQGSSRQQAPPPPAMFSASKKIVKDKGAAPTELEEEVAKALFDIEVSPSSDIKADLKDVYISGAKDLDVGKTGKAVIISFPFRVWKVVRKIQGRLIRELEKKFSKKHVIFVANRTILDKNFKRMGVSVRPRSRTLTSVHESILED
;
A
#
# COMPACT_ATOMS: atom_id res chain seq x y z
N LEU A 1 2.55 -3.83 -63.43
CA LEU A 1 2.69 -3.02 -62.19
C LEU A 1 2.57 -3.95 -60.99
N LYS A 2 3.70 -4.44 -60.47
CA LYS A 2 3.79 -5.43 -59.40
C LYS A 2 4.25 -4.69 -58.16
N ALA A 3 3.32 -4.35 -57.25
CA ALA A 3 3.65 -3.66 -56.01
C ALA A 3 4.00 -4.69 -54.93
N GLN A 4 5.25 -4.64 -54.48
CA GLN A 4 5.77 -5.36 -53.32
C GLN A 4 5.33 -4.70 -52.01
N GLY A 5 5.03 -5.53 -51.01
CA GLY A 5 5.53 -5.40 -49.64
C GLY A 5 5.09 -4.21 -48.78
N SER A 6 4.28 -4.50 -47.75
CA SER A 6 4.57 -4.00 -46.39
C SER A 6 3.93 -4.93 -45.36
N SER A 7 4.71 -5.93 -44.94
CA SER A 7 4.42 -6.74 -43.76
C SER A 7 4.49 -5.83 -42.54
N ARG A 8 3.32 -5.45 -42.04
CA ARG A 8 3.14 -4.75 -40.77
C ARG A 8 3.66 -5.66 -39.65
N GLN A 9 4.94 -5.51 -39.29
CA GLN A 9 5.51 -6.12 -38.10
C GLN A 9 4.67 -5.64 -36.91
N GLN A 10 3.89 -6.55 -36.34
CA GLN A 10 3.27 -6.32 -35.04
C GLN A 10 4.41 -6.17 -34.05
N ALA A 11 4.49 -5.00 -33.41
CA ALA A 11 5.38 -4.78 -32.29
C ALA A 11 5.14 -5.90 -31.25
N PRO A 12 6.21 -6.44 -30.63
CA PRO A 12 6.04 -7.43 -29.58
C PRO A 12 5.12 -6.84 -28.49
N PRO A 13 4.20 -7.63 -27.91
CA PRO A 13 3.40 -7.16 -26.80
C PRO A 13 4.34 -6.60 -25.72
N PRO A 14 4.02 -5.44 -25.12
CA PRO A 14 4.86 -4.88 -24.07
C PRO A 14 5.13 -5.99 -23.04
N PRO A 15 6.39 -6.14 -22.57
CA PRO A 15 6.72 -7.16 -21.58
C PRO A 15 5.71 -7.02 -20.46
N ALA A 16 5.02 -8.12 -20.12
CA ALA A 16 3.97 -8.13 -19.11
C ALA A 16 4.51 -7.41 -17.88
N MET A 17 4.08 -6.15 -17.68
CA MET A 17 4.50 -5.37 -16.54
C MET A 17 3.92 -6.09 -15.33
N PHE A 18 4.76 -6.87 -14.64
CA PHE A 18 4.54 -7.16 -13.23
C PHE A 18 4.74 -5.83 -12.49
N SER A 19 3.78 -4.92 -12.67
CA SER A 19 3.91 -3.56 -12.21
C SER A 19 3.71 -3.53 -10.70
N ALA A 20 4.41 -2.60 -10.07
CA ALA A 20 4.14 -2.11 -8.73
C ALA A 20 2.63 -1.90 -8.46
N SER A 21 1.81 -1.67 -9.50
CA SER A 21 0.35 -1.58 -9.41
C SER A 21 -0.32 -2.80 -8.78
N LYS A 22 0.28 -4.01 -8.80
CA LYS A 22 -0.28 -5.18 -8.09
C LYS A 22 -0.23 -5.03 -6.57
N LYS A 23 0.66 -4.16 -6.06
CA LYS A 23 0.76 -3.82 -4.63
C LYS A 23 -0.20 -2.72 -4.22
N ILE A 24 -0.99 -2.14 -5.13
CA ILE A 24 -1.93 -1.07 -4.80
C ILE A 24 -3.36 -1.62 -4.92
N VAL A 25 -4.10 -1.63 -3.82
CA VAL A 25 -5.52 -1.97 -3.80
C VAL A 25 -6.27 -0.84 -3.12
N LYS A 26 -6.78 0.09 -3.93
CA LYS A 26 -7.69 1.13 -3.46
C LYS A 26 -9.13 0.62 -3.41
N ASP A 27 -9.85 1.02 -2.38
CA ASP A 27 -11.31 0.93 -2.39
C ASP A 27 -11.82 1.85 -3.52
N LYS A 28 -12.52 1.25 -4.50
CA LYS A 28 -13.20 1.90 -5.64
C LYS A 28 -12.37 2.19 -6.91
N GLY A 29 -11.19 1.60 -7.09
CA GLY A 29 -10.47 1.66 -8.38
C GLY A 29 -10.03 3.08 -8.79
N ALA A 30 -9.89 4.00 -7.84
CA ALA A 30 -9.36 5.33 -8.08
C ALA A 30 -7.90 5.27 -8.57
N ALA A 31 -7.51 6.21 -9.43
CA ALA A 31 -6.14 6.28 -9.94
C ALA A 31 -5.13 6.37 -8.77
N PRO A 32 -4.02 5.61 -8.84
CA PRO A 32 -2.93 5.76 -7.88
C PRO A 32 -2.33 7.16 -8.00
N THR A 33 -1.97 7.74 -6.87
CA THR A 33 -1.24 8.99 -6.79
C THR A 33 0.25 8.72 -6.99
N GLU A 34 1.01 9.71 -7.44
CA GLU A 34 2.45 9.58 -7.68
C GLU A 34 3.21 9.04 -6.45
N LEU A 35 2.82 9.46 -5.24
CA LEU A 35 3.38 8.94 -3.99
C LEU A 35 3.10 7.45 -3.78
N GLU A 36 1.89 6.99 -4.11
CA GLU A 36 1.54 5.58 -3.98
C GLU A 36 2.28 4.71 -4.99
N GLU A 37 2.51 5.22 -6.20
CA GLU A 37 3.33 4.55 -7.20
C GLU A 37 4.79 4.45 -6.74
N GLU A 38 5.33 5.51 -6.14
CA GLU A 38 6.68 5.51 -5.57
C GLU A 38 6.81 4.50 -4.41
N VAL A 39 5.85 4.50 -3.48
CA VAL A 39 5.79 3.52 -2.38
C VAL A 39 5.67 2.10 -2.91
N ALA A 40 4.80 1.87 -3.90
CA ALA A 40 4.59 0.55 -4.48
C ALA A 40 5.83 0.06 -5.23
N LYS A 41 6.54 0.95 -5.92
CA LYS A 41 7.82 0.64 -6.56
C LYS A 41 8.89 0.29 -5.52
N ALA A 42 8.98 1.06 -4.44
CA ALA A 42 9.90 0.77 -3.35
C ALA A 42 9.62 -0.59 -2.70
N LEU A 43 8.35 -0.94 -2.48
CA LEU A 43 7.95 -2.26 -1.96
C LEU A 43 8.31 -3.39 -2.93
N PHE A 44 8.13 -3.19 -4.22
CA PHE A 44 8.51 -4.17 -5.23
C PHE A 44 10.03 -4.36 -5.31
N ASP A 45 10.80 -3.28 -5.28
CA ASP A 45 12.26 -3.34 -5.26
C ASP A 45 12.77 -4.15 -4.05
N ILE A 46 12.13 -3.97 -2.88
CA ILE A 46 12.43 -4.73 -1.68
C ILE A 46 12.07 -6.22 -1.85
N GLU A 47 10.93 -6.54 -2.47
CA GLU A 47 10.53 -7.92 -2.76
C GLU A 47 11.49 -8.61 -3.75
N VAL A 48 12.01 -7.89 -4.74
CA VAL A 48 12.94 -8.47 -5.73
C VAL A 48 14.36 -8.57 -5.18
N SER A 49 14.77 -7.68 -4.27
CA SER A 49 16.12 -7.62 -3.70
C SER A 49 16.58 -8.97 -3.12
N PRO A 50 17.63 -9.63 -3.63
CA PRO A 50 18.08 -10.96 -3.18
C PRO A 50 18.36 -11.11 -1.68
N SER A 51 18.66 -10.01 -1.00
CA SER A 51 19.01 -9.94 0.42
C SER A 51 17.82 -9.78 1.36
N SER A 52 16.59 -9.65 0.85
CA SER A 52 15.43 -9.52 1.72
C SER A 52 14.94 -10.90 2.18
N ASP A 53 15.08 -11.18 3.47
CA ASP A 53 14.51 -12.40 4.08
C ASP A 53 12.96 -12.34 4.19
N ILE A 54 12.38 -11.22 3.75
CA ILE A 54 10.98 -10.83 3.98
C ILE A 54 10.13 -11.01 2.71
N LYS A 55 10.70 -11.52 1.62
CA LYS A 55 10.00 -11.69 0.34
C LYS A 55 8.71 -12.48 0.45
N ALA A 56 8.76 -13.57 1.21
CA ALA A 56 7.62 -14.47 1.38
C ALA A 56 6.44 -13.74 2.04
N ASP A 57 6.71 -12.95 3.08
CA ASP A 57 5.70 -12.16 3.78
C ASP A 57 5.24 -10.96 2.93
N LEU A 58 6.14 -10.33 2.17
CA LEU A 58 5.84 -9.15 1.34
C LEU A 58 4.98 -9.49 0.12
N LYS A 59 5.06 -10.70 -0.41
CA LYS A 59 4.31 -11.14 -1.60
C LYS A 59 2.81 -10.84 -1.48
N ASP A 60 2.23 -11.08 -0.32
CA ASP A 60 0.81 -10.92 -0.04
C ASP A 60 0.44 -9.55 0.54
N VAL A 61 1.45 -8.68 0.77
CA VAL A 61 1.24 -7.31 1.27
C VAL A 61 0.92 -6.39 0.11
N TYR A 62 -0.09 -5.53 0.31
CA TYR A 62 -0.48 -4.46 -0.59
C TYR A 62 -0.91 -3.24 0.21
N ILE A 63 -0.79 -2.05 -0.38
CA ILE A 63 -1.13 -0.77 0.21
C ILE A 63 -2.52 -0.32 -0.26
N SER A 64 -3.27 0.30 0.65
CA SER A 64 -4.54 0.95 0.34
C SER A 64 -4.37 2.44 0.03
N GLY A 65 -3.26 3.04 0.45
CA GLY A 65 -2.88 4.38 0.05
C GLY A 65 -1.66 4.90 0.80
N ALA A 66 -1.16 6.07 0.39
CA ALA A 66 -0.05 6.76 1.02
C ALA A 66 -0.35 8.26 1.13
N LYS A 67 0.14 8.90 2.19
CA LYS A 67 -0.03 10.34 2.43
C LYS A 67 1.25 10.93 2.99
N ASP A 68 1.69 12.03 2.43
CA ASP A 68 2.76 12.84 3.00
C ASP A 68 2.17 13.79 4.06
N LEU A 69 2.82 13.86 5.22
CA LEU A 69 2.51 14.80 6.30
C LEU A 69 3.76 15.61 6.63
N ASP A 70 3.58 16.90 6.83
CA ASP A 70 4.63 17.78 7.34
C ASP A 70 4.53 17.87 8.87
N VAL A 71 5.52 17.35 9.58
CA VAL A 71 5.57 17.27 11.05
C VAL A 71 6.43 18.41 11.57
N GLY A 72 6.10 19.64 11.19
CA GLY A 72 6.70 20.89 11.67
C GLY A 72 8.20 20.79 11.99
N LYS A 73 8.55 20.76 13.28
CA LYS A 73 9.95 20.78 13.77
C LYS A 73 10.75 19.49 13.49
N THR A 74 10.08 18.36 13.24
CA THR A 74 10.69 17.03 13.12
C THR A 74 10.85 16.57 11.66
N GLY A 75 10.42 17.39 10.70
CA GLY A 75 10.56 17.12 9.26
C GLY A 75 9.32 16.48 8.64
N LYS A 76 9.50 15.85 7.47
CA LYS A 76 8.41 15.23 6.69
C LYS A 76 8.24 13.75 7.05
N ALA A 77 7.00 13.31 7.18
CA ALA A 77 6.64 11.92 7.40
C ALA A 77 5.76 11.40 6.26
N VAL A 78 5.87 10.10 5.95
CA VAL A 78 5.03 9.39 4.99
C VAL A 78 4.19 8.38 5.76
N ILE A 79 2.88 8.55 5.72
CA ILE A 79 1.93 7.57 6.25
C ILE A 79 1.57 6.61 5.13
N ILE A 80 1.85 5.32 5.32
CA ILE A 80 1.45 4.25 4.42
C ILE A 80 0.29 3.49 5.07
N SER A 81 -0.85 3.51 4.41
CA SER A 81 -2.06 2.84 4.85
C SER A 81 -2.13 1.43 4.26
N PHE A 82 -2.24 0.43 5.13
CA PHE A 82 -2.41 -0.97 4.75
C PHE A 82 -3.83 -1.43 5.04
N PRO A 83 -4.46 -2.25 4.18
CA PRO A 83 -5.71 -2.92 4.50
C PRO A 83 -5.57 -3.78 5.76
N PHE A 84 -6.58 -3.75 6.63
CA PHE A 84 -6.56 -4.49 7.90
C PHE A 84 -6.32 -6.00 7.74
N ARG A 85 -6.68 -6.59 6.58
CA ARG A 85 -6.47 -8.02 6.30
C ARG A 85 -4.99 -8.43 6.31
N VAL A 86 -4.10 -7.56 5.83
CA VAL A 86 -2.66 -7.82 5.74
C VAL A 86 -1.89 -7.31 6.96
N TRP A 87 -2.55 -6.57 7.85
CA TRP A 87 -1.92 -5.89 8.98
C TRP A 87 -1.13 -6.82 9.90
N LYS A 88 -1.62 -8.05 10.14
CA LYS A 88 -0.93 -9.03 10.98
C LYS A 88 0.45 -9.40 10.43
N VAL A 89 0.57 -9.50 9.11
CA VAL A 89 1.84 -9.78 8.42
C VAL A 89 2.75 -8.56 8.50
N VAL A 90 2.21 -7.38 8.15
CA VAL A 90 2.94 -6.10 8.19
C VAL A 90 3.52 -5.85 9.58
N ARG A 91 2.76 -6.07 10.64
CA ARG A 91 3.22 -5.89 12.03
C ARG A 91 4.35 -6.84 12.43
N LYS A 92 4.39 -8.06 11.89
CA LYS A 92 5.49 -9.01 12.12
C LYS A 92 6.80 -8.52 11.49
N ILE A 93 6.70 -7.89 10.31
CA ILE A 93 7.86 -7.44 9.51
C ILE A 93 8.18 -5.94 9.68
N GLN A 94 7.36 -5.22 10.44
CA GLN A 94 7.32 -3.76 10.56
C GLN A 94 8.70 -3.15 10.76
N GLY A 95 9.44 -3.60 11.79
CA GLY A 95 10.73 -3.03 12.14
C GLY A 95 11.79 -3.14 11.04
N ARG A 96 11.72 -4.17 10.20
CA ARG A 96 12.64 -4.33 9.06
C ARG A 96 12.18 -3.52 7.85
N LEU A 97 10.88 -3.58 7.55
CA LEU A 97 10.28 -2.88 6.42
C LEU A 97 10.43 -1.35 6.55
N ILE A 98 10.27 -0.79 7.76
CA ILE A 98 10.51 0.63 8.02
C ILE A 98 11.94 1.02 7.66
N ARG A 99 12.95 0.26 8.11
CA ARG A 99 14.36 0.57 7.84
C ARG A 99 14.69 0.53 6.35
N GLU A 100 14.08 -0.37 5.60
CA GLU A 100 14.31 -0.46 4.16
C GLU A 100 13.64 0.68 3.39
N LEU A 101 12.43 1.06 3.79
CA LEU A 101 11.72 2.20 3.19
C LEU A 101 12.38 3.53 3.57
N GLU A 102 12.83 3.73 4.81
CA GLU A 102 13.53 4.95 5.23
C GLU A 102 14.85 5.18 4.46
N LYS A 103 15.53 4.10 4.03
CA LYS A 103 16.70 4.21 3.14
C LYS A 103 16.34 4.77 1.76
N LYS A 104 15.16 4.44 1.24
CA LYS A 104 14.67 4.90 -0.07
C LYS A 104 14.09 6.31 0.02
N PHE A 105 13.32 6.58 1.07
CA PHE A 105 12.69 7.87 1.32
C PHE A 105 13.59 8.78 2.13
N SER A 106 14.75 9.18 1.59
CA SER A 106 15.64 10.29 2.02
C SER A 106 15.46 10.86 3.44
N LYS A 107 15.47 10.03 4.49
CA LYS A 107 15.24 10.39 5.91
C LYS A 107 13.85 10.99 6.24
N LYS A 108 12.82 10.76 5.43
CA LYS A 108 11.43 10.94 5.85
C LYS A 108 11.07 9.83 6.83
N HIS A 109 10.37 10.15 7.91
CA HIS A 109 9.85 9.13 8.82
C HIS A 109 8.72 8.35 8.14
N VAL A 110 8.83 7.03 8.10
CA VAL A 110 7.79 6.19 7.50
C VAL A 110 6.94 5.58 8.61
N ILE A 111 5.63 5.84 8.58
CA ILE A 111 4.66 5.36 9.57
C ILE A 111 3.67 4.45 8.87
N PHE A 112 3.38 3.28 9.45
CA PHE A 112 2.39 2.36 8.93
C PHE A 112 1.10 2.47 9.71
N VAL A 113 -0.03 2.47 9.02
CA VAL A 113 -1.36 2.55 9.65
C VAL A 113 -2.27 1.51 9.03
N ALA A 114 -3.05 0.81 9.85
CA ALA A 114 -4.08 -0.07 9.33
C ALA A 114 -5.34 0.72 8.94
N ASN A 115 -5.86 0.47 7.74
CA ASN A 115 -7.15 1.00 7.31
C ASN A 115 -8.29 0.24 8.02
N ARG A 116 -8.75 0.81 9.14
CA ARG A 116 -9.89 0.31 9.93
C ARG A 116 -11.14 1.12 9.62
N THR A 117 -12.27 0.43 9.48
CA THR A 117 -13.55 1.08 9.17
C THR A 117 -14.37 1.32 10.44
N ILE A 118 -14.66 2.59 10.71
CA ILE A 118 -15.54 3.00 11.80
C ILE A 118 -16.99 2.85 11.36
N LEU A 119 -17.79 2.11 12.13
CA LEU A 119 -19.25 2.08 11.96
C LEU A 119 -19.87 3.21 12.77
N ASP A 120 -20.87 3.88 12.22
CA ASP A 120 -21.63 4.89 12.95
C ASP A 120 -22.52 4.25 14.03
N LYS A 121 -23.02 5.06 14.97
CA LYS A 121 -24.03 4.66 15.96
C LYS A 121 -25.34 4.24 15.30
N ASN A 122 -25.66 4.77 14.12
CA ASN A 122 -26.80 4.32 13.30
C ASN A 122 -26.44 3.13 12.38
N PHE A 123 -25.83 2.08 12.96
CA PHE A 123 -25.30 0.93 12.22
C PHE A 123 -26.37 0.02 11.60
N LYS A 124 -27.63 0.14 12.01
CA LYS A 124 -28.74 -0.70 11.52
C LYS A 124 -28.96 -0.54 10.00
N ARG A 125 -28.68 0.65 9.44
CA ARG A 125 -28.77 0.90 7.99
C ARG A 125 -27.74 0.08 7.18
N MET A 126 -26.65 -0.34 7.82
CA MET A 126 -25.58 -1.12 7.20
C MET A 126 -25.83 -2.64 7.25
N GLY A 127 -27.02 -3.08 7.69
CA GLY A 127 -27.39 -4.49 7.71
C GLY A 127 -26.73 -5.33 8.82
N VAL A 128 -26.07 -4.69 9.78
CA VAL A 128 -25.44 -5.38 10.92
C VAL A 128 -26.38 -5.34 12.13
N SER A 129 -26.66 -6.50 12.73
CA SER A 129 -27.56 -6.61 13.90
C SER A 129 -26.95 -6.06 15.19
N VAL A 130 -25.63 -6.26 15.39
CA VAL A 130 -24.88 -5.79 16.55
C VAL A 130 -23.59 -5.12 16.10
N ARG A 131 -23.33 -3.89 16.56
CA ARG A 131 -22.09 -3.17 16.25
C ARG A 131 -20.89 -3.86 16.93
N PRO A 132 -19.89 -4.35 16.17
CA PRO A 132 -18.67 -4.89 16.75
C PRO A 132 -17.90 -3.80 17.50
N ARG A 133 -17.39 -4.11 18.70
CA ARG A 133 -16.62 -3.16 19.53
C ARG A 133 -15.37 -2.63 18.80
N SER A 134 -14.72 -3.48 18.01
CA SER A 134 -13.55 -3.15 17.18
C SER A 134 -13.81 -2.14 16.05
N ARG A 135 -15.08 -1.85 15.73
CA ARG A 135 -15.49 -0.87 14.71
C ARG A 135 -16.12 0.37 15.33
N THR A 136 -15.80 0.66 16.59
CA THR A 136 -16.21 1.88 17.28
C THR A 136 -15.19 2.99 17.10
N LEU A 137 -15.63 4.26 17.16
CA LEU A 137 -14.74 5.42 16.99
C LEU A 137 -13.56 5.36 17.96
N THR A 138 -13.84 5.19 19.25
CA THR A 138 -12.84 5.14 20.32
C THR A 138 -11.85 3.99 20.12
N SER A 139 -12.34 2.76 19.95
CA SER A 139 -11.47 1.59 19.80
C SER A 139 -10.58 1.68 18.54
N VAL A 140 -11.11 2.24 17.44
CA VAL A 140 -10.31 2.45 16.23
C VAL A 140 -9.22 3.50 16.45
N HIS A 141 -9.51 4.60 17.16
CA HIS A 141 -8.51 5.64 17.43
C HIS A 141 -7.42 5.16 18.37
N GLU A 142 -7.77 4.42 19.41
CA GLU A 142 -6.80 3.75 20.30
C GLU A 142 -5.90 2.81 19.49
N SER A 143 -6.49 2.00 18.62
CA SER A 143 -5.71 1.06 17.80
C SER A 143 -4.84 1.76 16.74
N ILE A 144 -5.22 2.96 16.28
CA ILE A 144 -4.38 3.76 15.35
C ILE A 144 -3.15 4.33 16.08
N LEU A 145 -3.28 4.65 17.37
CA LEU A 145 -2.15 5.10 18.19
C LEU A 145 -1.18 3.96 18.54
N GLU A 146 -1.68 2.72 18.59
CA GLU A 146 -0.87 1.53 18.85
C GLU A 146 -0.15 0.97 17.61
N ASP A 147 -0.62 1.33 16.41
CA ASP A 147 -0.04 0.87 15.13
C ASP A 147 1.34 1.50 14.87
#